data_AF-A0A958GJE5-F1
#
_entry.id   AF-A0A958GJE5-F1
#
_cell.length_a   1.000
_cell.length_b   1.000
_cell.length_c   1.000
_cell.angle_alpha   90.00
_cell.angle_beta   90.00
_cell.angle_gamma   90.00
#
_symmetry.space_group_name_H-M   'P 1'
#
loop_
_entity.id
_entity.type
_entity.pdbx_description
1 polymer ?
#
loop_
_entity_poly.entity_id
_entity_poly.type
_entity_poly.pdbx_seq_one_letter_code
_entity_poly.pdbx_strand_id
1 'polypeptide(L)'
;DMQEWADETKALLEQDVDTILQAAFLYDGFLCIADAITKDGDAYTLTEIKATTSPDKEHICDLAFQKTVIEWSGFPIRTVQVLHADKEYLRNGDIKVEDIVAFTDVTDKVNKEVLNAPETMREAAKVVESDTMPSDSLRYVGLGAAGEYREIFYKLHPDIPEYSIYDLASNKGAGTDKLIGSLEDSDIKIIVDIPDSTKLQQHQQDQVRVTKLDEVIIDKEAIRAFLGDIEFPAYFLDYESINHIFPPFDHTFPYQQVVFQYSLHIMQEDGTLTHTEYLHDTNTNPAESIITHLKQDIGSTGSIIVWNKTFECSRHKEYAKLYPAHADFFSDLNDRTVDLADVFSKRYYLDKRLKGKFSIKKVLPLLCPELSYKTLGIQEGATASRSWREAIVDGTREDKDQILADLREYCGLDTYAMVAIYEKLKELLQ
;
A
#
# COMPACT_ATOMS: atom_id res chain seq x y z
N ASP A 1 -34.67 8.35 7.95
CA ASP A 1 -35.21 6.98 8.09
C ASP A 1 -34.82 6.21 6.83
N MET A 2 -34.51 4.90 6.88
CA MET A 2 -34.09 4.16 5.66
C MET A 2 -35.20 4.17 4.59
N GLN A 3 -36.46 4.13 5.01
CA GLN A 3 -37.61 4.16 4.10
C GLN A 3 -37.75 5.54 3.44
N GLU A 4 -37.51 6.61 4.20
CA GLU A 4 -37.58 8.00 3.73
C GLU A 4 -36.60 8.25 2.57
N TRP A 5 -35.36 7.74 2.64
CA TRP A 5 -34.39 7.86 1.54
C TRP A 5 -34.84 7.12 0.26
N ALA A 6 -35.44 5.94 0.42
CA ALA A 6 -35.97 5.19 -0.72
C ALA A 6 -37.19 5.87 -1.35
N ASP A 7 -38.06 6.46 -0.52
CA ASP A 7 -39.24 7.20 -0.97
C ASP A 7 -38.85 8.48 -1.73
N GLU A 8 -37.80 9.19 -1.27
CA GLU A 8 -37.23 10.33 -1.99
C GLU A 8 -36.70 9.94 -3.37
N THR A 9 -35.93 8.85 -3.45
CA THR A 9 -35.41 8.32 -4.72
C THR A 9 -36.55 7.97 -5.67
N LYS A 10 -37.59 7.29 -5.18
CA LYS A 10 -38.77 6.96 -5.98
C LYS A 10 -39.49 8.21 -6.49
N ALA A 11 -39.66 9.23 -5.67
CA ALA A 11 -40.29 10.49 -6.08
C ALA A 11 -39.50 11.22 -7.17
N LEU A 12 -38.16 11.16 -7.13
CA LEU A 12 -37.30 11.72 -8.19
C LEU A 12 -37.42 10.93 -9.50
N LEU A 13 -37.46 9.59 -9.42
CA LEU A 13 -37.68 8.74 -10.58
C LEU A 13 -39.06 8.96 -11.21
N GLU A 14 -40.10 9.16 -10.41
CA GLU A 14 -41.45 9.51 -10.87
C GLU A 14 -41.53 10.92 -11.52
N GLN A 15 -40.62 11.82 -11.14
CA GLN A 15 -40.44 13.15 -11.74
C GLN A 15 -39.58 13.13 -13.01
N ASP A 16 -39.17 11.95 -13.46
CA ASP A 16 -38.35 11.76 -14.66
C ASP A 16 -36.98 12.43 -14.58
N VAL A 17 -36.39 12.48 -13.39
CA VAL A 17 -35.01 12.96 -13.20
C VAL A 17 -34.04 12.03 -13.92
N ASP A 18 -33.20 12.61 -14.78
CA ASP A 18 -32.31 11.86 -15.68
C ASP A 18 -31.20 11.10 -14.93
N THR A 19 -30.49 11.79 -14.03
CA THR A 19 -29.44 11.21 -13.18
C THR A 19 -29.70 11.54 -11.73
N ILE A 20 -29.67 10.53 -10.87
CA ILE A 20 -29.76 10.68 -9.42
C ILE A 20 -28.46 10.17 -8.81
N LEU A 21 -27.80 11.00 -8.02
CA LEU A 21 -26.64 10.63 -7.22
C LEU A 21 -27.09 10.16 -5.85
N GLN A 22 -26.37 9.18 -5.27
CA GLN A 22 -26.67 8.64 -3.94
C GLN A 22 -28.12 8.14 -3.82
N ALA A 23 -28.61 7.50 -4.88
CA ALA A 23 -29.97 6.99 -4.95
C ALA A 23 -30.13 5.77 -4.05
N ALA A 24 -31.10 5.83 -3.14
CA ALA A 24 -31.35 4.79 -2.15
C ALA A 24 -32.48 3.85 -2.60
N PHE A 25 -32.25 2.55 -2.45
CA PHE A 25 -33.24 1.51 -2.73
C PHE A 25 -33.32 0.56 -1.55
N LEU A 26 -34.54 0.31 -1.10
CA LEU A 26 -34.84 -0.58 -0.01
C LEU A 26 -35.78 -1.68 -0.50
N TYR A 27 -35.39 -2.94 -0.29
CA TYR A 27 -36.24 -4.08 -0.55
C TYR A 27 -35.99 -5.17 0.49
N ASP A 28 -37.04 -5.65 1.15
CA ASP A 28 -36.98 -6.77 2.11
C ASP A 28 -35.87 -6.63 3.17
N GLY A 29 -35.71 -5.42 3.70
CA GLY A 29 -34.67 -5.10 4.70
C GLY A 29 -33.26 -4.87 4.13
N PHE A 30 -33.04 -5.12 2.85
CA PHE A 30 -31.77 -4.79 2.16
C PHE A 30 -31.81 -3.37 1.62
N LEU A 31 -30.94 -2.52 2.18
CA LEU A 31 -30.71 -1.16 1.70
C LEU A 31 -29.45 -1.14 0.84
N CYS A 32 -29.54 -0.52 -0.33
CA CYS A 32 -28.36 -0.06 -1.07
C CYS A 32 -28.49 1.43 -1.38
N ILE A 33 -27.35 2.11 -1.45
CA ILE A 33 -27.25 3.51 -1.90
C ILE A 33 -26.26 3.48 -3.06
N ALA A 34 -26.76 3.67 -4.27
CA ALA A 34 -25.95 3.67 -5.47
C ALA A 34 -25.26 5.02 -5.66
N ASP A 35 -24.00 5.03 -6.10
CA ASP A 35 -23.28 6.27 -6.36
C ASP A 35 -23.99 7.15 -7.39
N ALA A 36 -24.38 6.54 -8.53
CA ALA A 36 -25.23 7.17 -9.51
C ALA A 36 -26.09 6.16 -10.28
N ILE A 37 -27.33 6.55 -10.54
CA ILE A 37 -28.21 5.90 -11.50
C ILE A 37 -28.61 6.92 -12.57
N THR A 38 -28.55 6.51 -13.82
CA THR A 38 -28.92 7.36 -14.97
C THR A 38 -29.94 6.64 -15.83
N LYS A 39 -30.96 7.35 -16.29
CA LYS A 39 -32.01 6.81 -17.13
C LYS A 39 -31.44 6.32 -18.47
N ASP A 40 -31.86 5.12 -18.88
CA ASP A 40 -31.53 4.49 -20.16
C ASP A 40 -32.79 3.87 -20.78
N GLY A 41 -33.62 4.73 -21.37
CA GLY A 41 -34.91 4.35 -21.94
C GLY A 41 -35.92 3.93 -20.87
N ASP A 42 -36.28 2.65 -20.87
CA ASP A 42 -37.17 2.00 -19.89
C ASP A 42 -36.43 1.33 -18.73
N ALA A 43 -35.10 1.49 -18.69
CA ALA A 43 -34.21 0.93 -17.68
C ALA A 43 -33.22 2.00 -17.19
N TYR A 44 -32.25 1.58 -16.38
CA TYR A 44 -31.22 2.45 -15.83
C TYR A 44 -29.81 1.91 -16.06
N THR A 45 -28.85 2.84 -16.11
CA THR A 45 -27.43 2.57 -15.97
C THR A 45 -27.01 2.78 -14.52
N LEU A 46 -26.48 1.74 -13.88
CA LEU A 46 -25.88 1.80 -12.55
C LEU A 46 -24.39 2.12 -12.68
N THR A 47 -23.95 3.21 -12.04
CA THR A 47 -22.56 3.66 -12.07
C THR A 47 -21.98 3.68 -10.66
N GLU A 48 -20.91 2.93 -10.47
CA GLU A 48 -20.08 2.98 -9.25
C GLU A 48 -18.88 3.91 -9.48
N ILE A 49 -18.58 4.81 -8.55
CA ILE A 49 -17.52 5.81 -8.67
C ILE A 49 -16.37 5.43 -7.75
N LYS A 50 -15.21 5.08 -8.32
CA LYS A 50 -14.05 4.64 -7.54
C LYS A 50 -12.81 5.48 -7.82
N ALA A 51 -12.11 5.82 -6.74
CA ALA A 51 -10.79 6.44 -6.77
C ALA A 51 -9.71 5.39 -7.10
N THR A 52 -9.82 4.81 -8.30
CA THR A 52 -8.87 3.83 -8.87
C THR A 52 -8.65 4.15 -10.36
N THR A 53 -7.89 3.32 -11.07
CA THR A 53 -7.71 3.40 -12.53
C THR A 53 -8.41 2.27 -13.30
N SER A 54 -9.11 1.39 -12.61
CA SER A 54 -9.82 0.25 -13.20
C SER A 54 -10.74 -0.43 -12.17
N PRO A 55 -11.78 -1.14 -12.61
CA PRO A 55 -12.58 -2.01 -11.75
C PRO A 55 -11.75 -3.16 -11.17
N ASP A 56 -12.01 -3.54 -9.93
CA ASP A 56 -11.52 -4.78 -9.32
C ASP A 56 -12.66 -5.73 -8.93
N LYS A 57 -12.34 -6.84 -8.27
CA LYS A 57 -13.34 -7.85 -7.87
C LYS A 57 -14.30 -7.34 -6.80
N GLU A 58 -13.82 -6.54 -5.86
CA GLU A 58 -14.65 -6.01 -4.76
C GLU A 58 -15.72 -5.08 -5.33
N HIS A 59 -15.36 -4.26 -6.33
CA HIS A 59 -16.32 -3.42 -7.05
C HIS A 59 -17.41 -4.24 -7.75
N ILE A 60 -17.07 -5.40 -8.33
CA ILE A 60 -18.06 -6.27 -8.99
C ILE A 60 -19.04 -6.86 -7.98
N CYS A 61 -18.56 -7.31 -6.82
CA CYS A 61 -19.41 -7.88 -5.77
C CYS A 61 -20.37 -6.82 -5.19
N ASP A 62 -19.88 -5.61 -4.95
CA ASP A 62 -20.67 -4.47 -4.48
C ASP A 62 -21.79 -4.11 -5.48
N LEU A 63 -21.42 -3.93 -6.75
CA LEU A 63 -22.37 -3.68 -7.84
C LEU A 63 -23.40 -4.80 -8.03
N ALA A 64 -23.03 -6.06 -7.78
CA ALA A 64 -23.97 -7.19 -7.85
C ALA A 64 -25.02 -7.13 -6.73
N PHE A 65 -24.62 -6.76 -5.51
CA PHE A 65 -25.55 -6.49 -4.42
C PHE A 65 -26.48 -5.32 -4.77
N GLN A 66 -25.92 -4.18 -5.17
CA GLN A 66 -26.69 -2.99 -5.52
C GLN A 66 -27.68 -3.28 -6.66
N LYS A 67 -27.22 -3.87 -7.77
CA LYS A 67 -28.08 -4.27 -8.89
C LYS A 67 -29.24 -5.16 -8.44
N THR A 68 -28.95 -6.15 -7.59
CA THR A 68 -29.98 -7.08 -7.09
C THR A 68 -31.07 -6.34 -6.32
N VAL A 69 -30.69 -5.47 -5.39
CA VAL A 69 -31.65 -4.69 -4.58
C VAL A 69 -32.47 -3.75 -5.47
N ILE A 70 -31.84 -3.03 -6.40
CA ILE A 70 -32.51 -2.09 -7.30
C ILE A 70 -33.53 -2.80 -8.20
N GLU A 71 -33.16 -3.94 -8.78
CA GLU A 71 -34.07 -4.73 -9.62
C GLU A 71 -35.23 -5.33 -8.83
N TRP A 72 -35.00 -5.78 -7.59
CA TRP A 72 -36.07 -6.23 -6.69
C TRP A 72 -37.03 -5.10 -6.30
N SER A 73 -36.53 -3.87 -6.16
CA SER A 73 -37.36 -2.68 -5.98
C SER A 73 -38.17 -2.30 -7.23
N GLY A 74 -38.02 -3.02 -8.35
CA GLY A 74 -38.82 -2.84 -9.57
C GLY A 74 -38.18 -1.94 -10.63
N PHE A 75 -36.90 -1.61 -10.49
CA PHE A 75 -36.17 -0.73 -11.41
C PHE A 75 -35.14 -1.54 -12.21
N PRO A 76 -35.39 -1.86 -13.50
CA PRO A 76 -34.50 -2.71 -14.27
C PRO A 76 -33.16 -2.02 -14.57
N ILE A 77 -32.05 -2.73 -14.38
CA ILE A 77 -30.70 -2.23 -14.67
C ILE A 77 -30.20 -2.84 -15.98
N ARG A 78 -30.02 -1.99 -17.00
CA ARG A 78 -29.52 -2.42 -18.31
C ARG A 78 -28.00 -2.50 -18.34
N THR A 79 -27.35 -1.42 -17.91
CA THR A 79 -25.89 -1.29 -17.94
C THR A 79 -25.36 -1.12 -16.53
N VAL A 80 -24.24 -1.77 -16.24
CA VAL A 80 -23.48 -1.55 -15.01
C VAL A 80 -22.06 -1.15 -15.39
N GLN A 81 -21.60 -0.03 -14.85
CA GLN A 81 -20.28 0.51 -15.17
C GLN A 81 -19.58 1.05 -13.93
N VAL A 82 -18.26 1.16 -14.01
CA VAL A 82 -17.44 1.83 -13.00
C VAL A 82 -16.82 3.07 -13.63
N LEU A 83 -17.06 4.21 -13.01
CA LEU A 83 -16.34 5.46 -13.24
C LEU A 83 -15.04 5.44 -12.44
N HIS A 84 -13.91 5.63 -13.12
CA HIS A 84 -12.59 5.65 -12.51
C HIS A 84 -11.69 6.66 -13.23
N ALA A 85 -10.49 6.94 -12.69
CA ALA A 85 -9.53 7.79 -13.38
C ALA A 85 -9.03 7.10 -14.67
N ASP A 86 -8.90 7.86 -15.74
CA ASP A 86 -8.29 7.38 -16.98
C ASP A 86 -6.77 7.34 -16.84
N LYS A 87 -6.19 6.14 -16.81
CA LYS A 87 -4.73 5.94 -16.73
C LYS A 87 -3.99 6.39 -17.99
N GLU A 88 -4.69 6.54 -19.12
CA GLU A 88 -4.10 7.01 -20.37
C GLU A 88 -4.15 8.54 -20.48
N TYR A 89 -4.86 9.23 -19.57
CA TYR A 89 -4.87 10.68 -19.49
C TYR A 89 -3.49 11.22 -19.15
N LEU A 90 -3.00 12.15 -19.97
CA LEU A 90 -1.77 12.88 -19.73
C LEU A 90 -2.08 14.36 -19.62
N ARG A 91 -1.73 14.98 -18.48
CA ARG A 91 -2.02 16.39 -18.26
C ARG A 91 -1.26 17.28 -19.24
N ASN A 92 -1.98 18.24 -19.83
CA ASN A 92 -1.43 19.29 -20.68
C ASN A 92 -2.25 20.57 -20.49
N GLY A 93 -1.84 21.41 -19.54
CA GLY A 93 -2.55 22.60 -19.12
C GLY A 93 -3.61 22.33 -18.06
N ASP A 94 -4.72 23.07 -18.15
CA ASP A 94 -5.84 22.97 -17.22
C ASP A 94 -6.56 21.62 -17.37
N ILE A 95 -6.91 21.01 -16.24
CA ILE A 95 -7.64 19.73 -16.21
C ILE A 95 -9.12 19.98 -16.52
N LYS A 96 -9.63 19.33 -17.56
CA LYS A 96 -11.08 19.16 -17.77
C LYS A 96 -11.49 17.82 -17.17
N VAL A 97 -12.56 17.83 -16.38
CA VAL A 97 -12.98 16.64 -15.63
C VAL A 97 -13.39 15.51 -16.57
N GLU A 98 -13.99 15.80 -17.72
CA GLU A 98 -14.33 14.78 -18.71
C GLU A 98 -13.12 14.03 -19.29
N ASP A 99 -11.94 14.65 -19.32
CA ASP A 99 -10.74 14.07 -19.95
C ASP A 99 -9.97 13.14 -18.98
N ILE A 100 -10.15 13.30 -17.67
CA ILE A 100 -9.44 12.52 -16.64
C ILE A 100 -10.24 11.30 -16.16
N VAL A 101 -11.46 11.10 -16.64
CA VAL A 101 -12.34 10.02 -16.19
C VAL A 101 -12.62 9.03 -17.32
N ALA A 102 -12.71 7.76 -16.95
CA ALA A 102 -13.08 6.67 -17.84
C ALA A 102 -14.22 5.85 -17.24
N PHE A 103 -15.08 5.34 -18.11
CA PHE A 103 -16.14 4.41 -17.76
C PHE A 103 -15.78 3.03 -18.29
N THR A 104 -15.74 2.04 -17.41
CA THR A 104 -15.61 0.63 -17.81
C THR A 104 -16.94 -0.08 -17.60
N ASP A 105 -17.51 -0.60 -18.69
CA ASP A 105 -18.67 -1.50 -18.64
C ASP A 105 -18.26 -2.82 -17.98
N VAL A 106 -18.98 -3.19 -16.91
CA VAL A 106 -18.80 -4.42 -16.15
C VAL A 106 -20.08 -5.26 -16.08
N THR A 107 -21.07 -4.96 -16.91
CA THR A 107 -22.40 -5.58 -16.93
C THR A 107 -22.33 -7.11 -16.92
N ASP A 108 -21.56 -7.71 -17.83
CA ASP A 108 -21.42 -9.17 -17.91
C ASP A 108 -20.75 -9.80 -16.68
N LYS A 109 -19.82 -9.08 -16.05
CA LYS A 109 -19.15 -9.56 -14.82
C LYS A 109 -20.14 -9.52 -13.66
N VAL A 110 -20.87 -8.42 -13.53
CA VAL A 110 -21.89 -8.23 -12.49
C VAL A 110 -23.03 -9.22 -12.67
N ASN A 111 -23.54 -9.43 -13.89
CA ASN A 111 -24.60 -10.40 -14.17
C ASN A 111 -24.24 -11.83 -13.76
N LYS A 112 -22.96 -12.22 -13.89
CA LYS A 112 -22.48 -13.53 -13.40
C LYS A 112 -22.49 -13.61 -11.87
N GLU A 113 -22.10 -12.54 -11.20
CA GLU A 113 -22.03 -12.48 -9.74
C GLU A 113 -23.43 -12.41 -9.10
N VAL A 114 -24.38 -11.71 -9.74
CA VAL A 114 -25.80 -11.63 -9.33
C VAL A 114 -26.45 -13.01 -9.21
N LEU A 115 -25.99 -14.02 -9.94
CA LEU A 115 -26.53 -15.38 -9.81
C LEU A 115 -26.37 -15.95 -8.40
N ASN A 116 -25.35 -15.53 -7.66
CA ASN A 116 -25.07 -15.98 -6.30
C ASN A 116 -25.50 -14.96 -5.23
N ALA A 117 -25.54 -13.66 -5.58
CA ALA A 117 -25.78 -12.58 -4.63
C ALA A 117 -27.05 -12.77 -3.75
N PRO A 118 -28.23 -13.14 -4.27
CA PRO A 118 -29.43 -13.36 -3.45
C PRO A 118 -29.28 -14.39 -2.33
N GLU A 119 -28.53 -15.47 -2.59
CA GLU A 119 -28.31 -16.52 -1.59
C GLU A 119 -27.41 -15.98 -0.49
N THR A 120 -26.27 -15.39 -0.85
CA THR A 120 -25.33 -14.78 0.10
C THR A 120 -25.97 -13.64 0.91
N MET A 121 -26.81 -12.82 0.29
CA MET A 121 -27.58 -11.76 0.97
C MET A 121 -28.48 -12.33 2.08
N ARG A 122 -29.23 -13.40 1.77
CA ARG A 122 -30.11 -14.05 2.76
C ARG A 122 -29.31 -14.73 3.87
N GLU A 123 -28.14 -15.29 3.56
CA GLU A 123 -27.24 -15.83 4.59
C GLU A 123 -26.72 -14.71 5.51
N ALA A 124 -26.30 -13.58 4.95
CA ALA A 124 -25.86 -12.42 5.71
C ALA A 124 -26.98 -11.86 6.61
N ALA A 125 -28.22 -11.76 6.11
CA ALA A 125 -29.37 -11.32 6.90
C ALA A 125 -29.63 -12.24 8.10
N LYS A 126 -29.55 -13.57 7.92
CA LYS A 126 -29.67 -14.54 9.02
C LYS A 126 -28.59 -14.37 10.09
N VAL A 127 -27.37 -13.98 9.69
CA VAL A 127 -26.28 -13.70 10.64
C VAL A 127 -26.57 -12.43 11.43
N VAL A 128 -27.09 -11.38 10.80
CA VAL A 128 -27.48 -10.13 11.47
C VAL A 128 -28.63 -10.34 12.48
N GLU A 129 -29.59 -11.19 12.13
CA GLU A 129 -30.73 -11.55 13.00
C GLU A 129 -30.37 -12.53 14.13
N SER A 130 -29.15 -13.08 14.10
CA SER A 130 -28.73 -14.07 15.10
C SER A 130 -28.47 -13.41 16.46
N ASP A 131 -29.13 -13.92 17.50
CA ASP A 131 -28.82 -13.58 18.91
C ASP A 131 -27.43 -14.06 19.35
N THR A 132 -26.80 -14.94 18.57
CA THR A 132 -25.47 -15.47 18.82
C THR A 132 -24.47 -14.86 17.85
N MET A 133 -23.44 -14.20 18.40
CA MET A 133 -22.34 -13.64 17.61
C MET A 133 -21.67 -14.75 16.77
N PRO A 134 -21.45 -14.53 15.45
CA PRO A 134 -20.66 -15.46 14.65
C PRO A 134 -19.22 -15.53 15.17
N SER A 135 -18.49 -16.58 14.80
CA SER A 135 -17.09 -16.68 15.18
C SER A 135 -16.30 -15.49 14.63
N ASP A 136 -15.58 -14.82 15.52
CA ASP A 136 -14.74 -13.68 15.24
C ASP A 136 -13.28 -14.06 14.96
N SER A 137 -13.00 -15.36 14.78
CA SER A 137 -11.67 -15.85 14.44
C SER A 137 -11.18 -15.24 13.12
N LEU A 138 -9.90 -14.86 13.12
CA LEU A 138 -9.18 -14.39 11.94
C LEU A 138 -9.18 -15.41 10.78
N ARG A 139 -9.46 -16.69 11.04
CA ARG A 139 -9.55 -17.74 10.00
C ARG A 139 -10.70 -17.50 9.01
N TYR A 140 -11.73 -16.75 9.41
CA TYR A 140 -12.91 -16.48 8.58
C TYR A 140 -12.86 -15.12 7.88
N VAL A 141 -11.80 -14.33 8.13
CA VAL A 141 -11.64 -13.02 7.52
C VAL A 141 -11.15 -13.20 6.08
N GLY A 142 -12.11 -13.21 5.15
CA GLY A 142 -11.86 -13.29 3.71
C GLY A 142 -11.27 -12.02 3.10
N LEU A 143 -11.12 -12.03 1.77
CA LEU A 143 -10.73 -10.88 0.92
C LEU A 143 -9.41 -10.18 1.28
N GLY A 144 -8.61 -10.74 2.19
CA GLY A 144 -7.36 -10.13 2.64
C GLY A 144 -7.53 -9.06 3.72
N ALA A 145 -8.73 -8.92 4.30
CA ALA A 145 -9.02 -7.97 5.39
C ALA A 145 -8.43 -8.40 6.76
N ALA A 146 -7.80 -9.58 6.84
CA ALA A 146 -7.23 -10.11 8.07
C ALA A 146 -6.15 -9.19 8.69
N GLY A 147 -5.48 -8.36 7.88
CA GLY A 147 -4.53 -7.36 8.38
C GLY A 147 -5.21 -6.24 9.17
N GLU A 148 -6.30 -5.69 8.64
CA GLU A 148 -7.07 -4.58 9.24
C GLU A 148 -7.87 -5.07 10.45
N TYR A 149 -8.51 -6.22 10.33
CA TYR A 149 -9.32 -6.80 11.39
C TYR A 149 -8.50 -7.22 12.62
N ARG A 150 -7.19 -7.48 12.44
CA ARG A 150 -6.32 -7.96 13.52
C ARG A 150 -6.30 -7.04 14.74
N GLU A 151 -6.32 -5.72 14.55
CA GLU A 151 -6.34 -4.79 15.68
C GLU A 151 -7.65 -4.86 16.48
N ILE A 152 -8.77 -5.05 15.78
CA ILE A 152 -10.08 -5.25 16.42
C ILE A 152 -10.06 -6.58 17.17
N PHE A 153 -9.58 -7.65 16.52
CA PHE A 153 -9.46 -8.97 17.10
C PHE A 153 -8.68 -8.97 18.43
N TYR A 154 -7.50 -8.35 18.48
CA TYR A 154 -6.74 -8.26 19.74
C TYR A 154 -7.43 -7.42 20.83
N LYS A 155 -8.26 -6.43 20.46
CA LYS A 155 -9.06 -5.66 21.43
C LYS A 155 -10.21 -6.49 22.00
N LEU A 156 -10.80 -7.36 21.19
CA LEU A 156 -11.87 -8.29 21.61
C LEU A 156 -11.33 -9.44 22.47
N HIS A 157 -10.09 -9.85 22.21
CA HIS A 157 -9.43 -10.97 22.90
C HIS A 157 -8.14 -10.52 23.62
N PRO A 158 -8.24 -9.70 24.69
CA PRO A 158 -7.08 -9.18 25.42
C PRO A 158 -6.31 -10.28 26.19
N ASP A 159 -6.87 -11.47 26.29
CA ASP A 159 -6.24 -12.67 26.88
C ASP A 159 -5.28 -13.37 25.91
N ILE A 160 -5.32 -13.04 24.61
CA ILE A 160 -4.38 -13.59 23.63
C ILE A 160 -2.98 -13.03 23.90
N PRO A 161 -1.94 -13.89 23.96
CA PRO A 161 -0.57 -13.44 24.15
C PRO A 161 -0.06 -12.51 23.03
N GLU A 162 0.82 -11.56 23.38
CA GLU A 162 1.40 -10.53 22.50
C GLU A 162 2.21 -11.06 21.30
N TYR A 163 2.54 -12.36 21.29
CA TYR A 163 3.17 -13.02 20.16
C TYR A 163 2.57 -14.41 19.94
N SER A 164 1.44 -14.41 19.24
CA SER A 164 0.55 -15.56 19.07
C SER A 164 0.57 -16.09 17.63
N ILE A 165 -0.16 -17.17 17.36
CA ILE A 165 -0.30 -17.73 16.00
C ILE A 165 -0.82 -16.72 14.97
N TYR A 166 -1.51 -15.66 15.42
CA TYR A 166 -2.04 -14.58 14.58
C TYR A 166 -0.95 -13.61 14.11
N ASP A 167 0.23 -13.66 14.72
CA ASP A 167 1.44 -12.91 14.32
C ASP A 167 2.29 -13.67 13.29
N LEU A 168 1.87 -14.87 12.86
CA LEU A 168 2.55 -15.58 11.77
C LEU A 168 2.57 -14.72 10.51
N ALA A 169 3.75 -14.58 9.94
CA ALA A 169 3.95 -13.82 8.72
C ALA A 169 3.14 -14.44 7.57
N SER A 170 2.40 -13.59 6.85
CA SER A 170 1.44 -13.99 5.82
C SER A 170 1.74 -13.24 4.52
N ASN A 171 1.59 -13.94 3.40
CA ASN A 171 1.53 -13.33 2.07
C ASN A 171 0.05 -13.30 1.63
N LYS A 172 -0.39 -12.20 0.99
CA LYS A 172 -1.78 -12.08 0.51
C LYS A 172 -2.13 -13.28 -0.38
N GLY A 173 -3.25 -13.96 -0.08
CA GLY A 173 -3.72 -15.13 -0.83
C GLY A 173 -2.98 -16.45 -0.55
N ALA A 174 -2.06 -16.51 0.43
CA ALA A 174 -1.25 -17.70 0.69
C ALA A 174 -1.87 -18.72 1.67
N GLY A 175 -3.19 -18.64 1.94
CA GLY A 175 -3.90 -19.60 2.79
C GLY A 175 -3.53 -19.58 4.27
N THR A 176 -3.00 -18.46 4.78
CA THR A 176 -2.59 -18.35 6.19
C THR A 176 -3.79 -18.38 7.14
N ASP A 177 -4.95 -17.92 6.69
CA ASP A 177 -6.26 -18.08 7.33
C ASP A 177 -6.57 -19.54 7.67
N LYS A 178 -6.38 -20.45 6.70
CA LYS A 178 -6.59 -21.90 6.91
C LYS A 178 -5.58 -22.50 7.88
N LEU A 179 -4.33 -22.06 7.80
CA LEU A 179 -3.28 -22.48 8.74
C LEU A 179 -3.63 -22.05 10.16
N ILE A 180 -4.00 -20.78 10.37
CA ILE A 180 -4.46 -20.26 11.65
C ILE A 180 -5.61 -21.11 12.18
N GLY A 181 -6.60 -21.41 11.34
CA GLY A 181 -7.72 -22.26 11.73
C GLY A 181 -7.30 -23.66 12.19
N SER A 182 -6.35 -24.29 11.49
CA SER A 182 -5.85 -25.61 11.90
C SER A 182 -5.07 -25.60 13.22
N LEU A 183 -4.37 -24.49 13.51
CA LEU A 183 -3.65 -24.30 14.77
C LEU A 183 -4.63 -24.07 15.92
N GLU A 184 -5.64 -23.23 15.71
CA GLU A 184 -6.73 -23.02 16.66
C GLU A 184 -7.48 -24.33 16.97
N ASP A 185 -7.79 -25.16 15.96
CA ASP A 185 -8.48 -26.45 16.16
C ASP A 185 -7.63 -27.46 16.96
N SER A 186 -6.31 -27.23 16.99
CA SER A 186 -5.36 -28.01 17.77
C SER A 186 -5.06 -27.38 19.15
N ASP A 187 -5.80 -26.34 19.56
CA ASP A 187 -5.59 -25.54 20.78
C ASP A 187 -4.17 -24.94 20.90
N ILE A 188 -3.55 -24.63 19.76
CA ILE A 188 -2.24 -23.97 19.71
C ILE A 188 -2.45 -22.46 19.67
N LYS A 189 -1.98 -21.75 20.70
CA LYS A 189 -2.22 -20.29 20.85
C LYS A 189 -0.99 -19.44 20.54
N ILE A 190 0.20 -19.99 20.76
CA ILE A 190 1.46 -19.26 20.62
C ILE A 190 2.39 -19.95 19.62
N ILE A 191 3.27 -19.14 19.01
CA ILE A 191 4.16 -19.59 17.93
C ILE A 191 5.12 -20.69 18.39
N VAL A 192 5.58 -20.64 19.64
CA VAL A 192 6.50 -21.64 20.22
C VAL A 192 5.87 -23.04 20.31
N ASP A 193 4.55 -23.14 20.40
CA ASP A 193 3.82 -24.40 20.54
C ASP A 193 3.50 -25.07 19.20
N ILE A 194 3.77 -24.40 18.07
CA ILE A 194 3.51 -24.95 16.73
C ILE A 194 4.39 -26.20 16.51
N PRO A 195 3.82 -27.40 16.24
CA PRO A 195 4.60 -28.61 16.03
C PRO A 195 5.54 -28.51 14.82
N ASP A 196 6.72 -29.13 14.89
CA ASP A 196 7.69 -29.15 13.78
C ASP A 196 7.16 -29.88 12.54
N SER A 197 6.17 -30.77 12.72
CA SER A 197 5.46 -31.45 11.63
C SER A 197 4.47 -30.56 10.88
N THR A 198 4.19 -29.34 11.39
CA THR A 198 3.26 -28.40 10.76
C THR A 198 3.82 -27.94 9.42
N LYS A 199 3.00 -28.05 8.36
CA LYS A 199 3.40 -27.58 7.03
C LYS A 199 3.34 -26.05 6.97
N LEU A 200 4.50 -25.42 7.14
CA LEU A 200 4.69 -23.97 7.09
C LEU A 200 5.45 -23.54 5.85
N GLN A 201 5.23 -22.30 5.40
CA GLN A 201 6.10 -21.66 4.40
C GLN A 201 7.46 -21.36 5.02
N GLN A 202 8.52 -21.26 4.20
CA GLN A 202 9.88 -21.15 4.73
C GLN A 202 10.05 -19.97 5.70
N HIS A 203 9.52 -18.78 5.38
CA HIS A 203 9.60 -17.63 6.29
C HIS A 203 8.84 -17.82 7.61
N GLN A 204 7.75 -18.60 7.61
CA GLN A 204 7.02 -18.99 8.83
C GLN A 204 7.81 -20.03 9.63
N GLN A 205 8.46 -20.99 8.96
CA GLN A 205 9.35 -21.94 9.63
C GLN A 205 10.50 -21.22 10.34
N ASP A 206 11.10 -20.23 9.67
CA ASP A 206 12.17 -19.43 10.24
C ASP A 206 11.68 -18.62 11.44
N GLN A 207 10.52 -17.98 11.33
CA GLN A 207 9.87 -17.28 12.43
C GLN A 207 9.62 -18.20 13.63
N VAL A 208 9.05 -19.40 13.41
CA VAL A 208 8.81 -20.41 14.45
C VAL A 208 10.13 -20.87 15.05
N ARG A 209 11.13 -21.17 14.22
CA ARG A 209 12.44 -21.66 14.65
C ARG A 209 13.14 -20.67 15.59
N VAL A 210 13.30 -19.41 15.20
CA VAL A 210 13.95 -18.40 16.07
C VAL A 210 13.13 -18.09 17.31
N THR A 211 11.81 -18.25 17.25
CA THR A 211 10.94 -18.08 18.41
C THR A 211 11.11 -19.24 19.41
N LYS A 212 11.23 -20.47 18.93
CA LYS A 212 11.45 -21.67 19.75
C LYS A 212 12.82 -21.73 20.37
N LEU A 213 13.86 -21.40 19.59
CA LEU A 213 15.24 -21.43 20.06
C LEU A 213 15.56 -20.27 21.01
N ASP A 214 14.80 -19.17 20.91
CA ASP A 214 15.12 -17.91 21.58
C ASP A 214 16.55 -17.40 21.27
N GLU A 215 16.96 -17.60 20.01
CA GLU A 215 18.29 -17.25 19.53
C GLU A 215 18.20 -16.42 18.25
N VAL A 216 19.18 -15.52 18.08
CA VAL A 216 19.40 -14.80 16.83
C VAL A 216 20.24 -15.69 15.93
N ILE A 217 19.73 -16.02 14.74
CA ILE A 217 20.46 -16.82 13.75
C ILE A 217 21.08 -15.87 12.74
N ILE A 218 22.41 -15.94 12.59
CA ILE A 218 23.18 -15.07 11.71
C ILE A 218 24.06 -15.92 10.80
N ASP A 219 23.79 -15.87 9.50
CA ASP A 219 24.64 -16.42 8.46
C ASP A 219 25.76 -15.41 8.12
N LYS A 220 26.84 -15.45 8.91
CA LYS A 220 27.98 -14.54 8.74
C LYS A 220 28.66 -14.69 7.38
N GLU A 221 28.64 -15.88 6.76
CA GLU A 221 29.26 -16.09 5.45
C GLU A 221 28.44 -15.43 4.35
N ALA A 222 27.12 -15.59 4.36
CA ALA A 222 26.22 -14.93 3.42
C ALA A 222 26.24 -13.40 3.58
N ILE A 223 26.25 -12.88 4.82
CA ILE A 223 26.37 -11.43 5.06
C ILE A 223 27.72 -10.92 4.56
N ARG A 224 28.82 -11.63 4.82
CA ARG A 224 30.16 -11.24 4.32
C ARG A 224 30.22 -11.21 2.80
N ALA A 225 29.64 -12.21 2.13
CA ALA A 225 29.57 -12.24 0.67
C ALA A 225 28.74 -11.05 0.14
N PHE A 226 27.54 -10.84 0.68
CA PHE A 226 26.64 -9.75 0.30
C PHE A 226 27.30 -8.36 0.46
N LEU A 227 27.93 -8.10 1.61
CA LEU A 227 28.61 -6.82 1.85
C LEU A 227 29.89 -6.67 1.03
N GLY A 228 30.53 -7.78 0.63
CA GLY A 228 31.71 -7.79 -0.22
C GLY A 228 31.42 -7.43 -1.68
N ASP A 229 30.16 -7.57 -2.12
CA ASP A 229 29.71 -7.17 -3.46
C ASP A 229 29.41 -5.66 -3.57
N ILE A 230 29.45 -4.92 -2.45
CA ILE A 230 29.24 -3.47 -2.44
C ILE A 230 30.51 -2.75 -2.90
N GLU A 231 30.40 -2.02 -4.00
CA GLU A 231 31.47 -1.20 -4.56
C GLU A 231 31.41 0.23 -4.04
N PHE A 232 32.57 0.83 -3.79
CA PHE A 232 32.67 2.22 -3.32
C PHE A 232 32.89 3.22 -4.47
N PRO A 233 32.35 4.44 -4.40
CA PRO A 233 31.56 4.99 -3.30
C PRO A 233 30.20 4.31 -3.15
N ALA A 234 29.76 4.06 -1.91
CA ALA A 234 28.45 3.50 -1.62
C ALA A 234 27.45 4.64 -1.42
N TYR A 235 26.41 4.65 -2.26
CA TYR A 235 25.40 5.70 -2.35
C TYR A 235 24.11 5.22 -1.70
N PHE A 236 23.87 5.58 -0.44
CA PHE A 236 22.65 5.23 0.29
C PHE A 236 21.53 6.21 -0.08
N LEU A 237 20.59 5.77 -0.91
CA LEU A 237 19.59 6.59 -1.58
C LEU A 237 18.18 6.22 -1.10
N ASP A 238 17.37 7.25 -0.83
CA ASP A 238 15.95 7.12 -0.55
C ASP A 238 15.17 8.24 -1.26
N TYR A 239 13.93 7.94 -1.66
CA TYR A 239 13.05 8.85 -2.38
C TYR A 239 11.75 9.07 -1.64
N GLU A 240 11.30 10.33 -1.63
CA GLU A 240 9.92 10.66 -1.31
C GLU A 240 9.16 11.05 -2.59
N SER A 241 7.95 10.51 -2.72
CA SER A 241 7.10 10.74 -3.89
C SER A 241 5.64 10.85 -3.51
N ILE A 242 4.88 11.61 -4.29
CA ILE A 242 3.42 11.60 -4.20
C ILE A 242 2.81 10.82 -5.36
N ASN A 243 1.65 10.23 -5.12
CA ASN A 243 0.73 9.84 -6.18
C ASN A 243 -0.65 10.47 -5.92
N HIS A 244 -1.26 11.00 -6.96
CA HIS A 244 -2.54 11.70 -6.83
C HIS A 244 -3.43 11.42 -8.03
N ILE A 245 -4.74 11.33 -7.80
CA ILE A 245 -5.71 11.08 -8.87
C ILE A 245 -5.70 12.23 -9.87
N PHE A 246 -5.64 13.48 -9.40
CA PHE A 246 -5.44 14.65 -10.25
C PHE A 246 -3.94 14.89 -10.42
N PRO A 247 -3.36 14.64 -11.61
CA PRO A 247 -1.93 14.82 -11.84
C PRO A 247 -1.55 16.29 -11.56
N PRO A 248 -0.61 16.55 -10.62
CA PRO A 248 -0.33 17.90 -10.14
C PRO A 248 0.41 18.77 -11.15
N PHE A 249 1.06 18.18 -12.15
CA PHE A 249 1.91 18.88 -13.11
C PHE A 249 1.67 18.42 -14.55
N ASP A 250 1.98 19.29 -15.51
CA ASP A 250 1.98 18.91 -16.92
C ASP A 250 2.89 17.71 -17.16
N HIS A 251 2.47 16.89 -18.14
CA HIS A 251 3.11 15.63 -18.50
C HIS A 251 3.11 14.58 -17.39
N THR A 252 2.19 14.70 -16.43
CA THR A 252 1.89 13.63 -15.47
C THR A 252 0.48 13.05 -15.65
N PHE A 253 0.27 11.82 -15.18
CA PHE A 253 -0.99 11.06 -15.32
C PHE A 253 -1.56 10.61 -13.96
N PRO A 254 -2.83 10.19 -13.87
CA PRO A 254 -3.46 9.81 -12.61
C PRO A 254 -2.69 8.69 -11.89
N TYR A 255 -2.47 8.89 -10.58
CA TYR A 255 -1.70 7.99 -9.71
C TYR A 255 -0.24 7.75 -10.13
N GLN A 256 0.29 8.55 -11.07
CA GLN A 256 1.72 8.58 -11.34
C GLN A 256 2.50 8.90 -10.06
N GLN A 257 3.64 8.23 -9.87
CA GLN A 257 4.55 8.56 -8.79
C GLN A 257 5.43 9.74 -9.21
N VAL A 258 5.27 10.86 -8.52
CA VAL A 258 6.06 12.08 -8.71
C VAL A 258 7.04 12.19 -7.55
N VAL A 259 8.29 11.79 -7.81
CA VAL A 259 9.41 11.99 -6.86
C VAL A 259 9.64 13.48 -6.69
N PHE A 260 9.55 13.97 -5.46
CA PHE A 260 9.74 15.39 -5.12
C PHE A 260 10.96 15.62 -4.24
N GLN A 261 11.52 14.57 -3.64
CA GLN A 261 12.71 14.64 -2.80
C GLN A 261 13.53 13.36 -2.91
N TYR A 262 14.85 13.51 -2.74
CA TYR A 262 15.73 12.42 -2.37
C TYR A 262 16.68 12.85 -1.27
N SER A 263 17.11 11.89 -0.47
CA SER A 263 18.26 12.01 0.42
C SER A 263 19.36 11.07 -0.07
N LEU A 264 20.62 11.44 0.16
CA LEU A 264 21.77 10.66 -0.27
C LEU A 264 22.92 10.76 0.74
N HIS A 265 23.22 9.64 1.39
CA HIS A 265 24.47 9.48 2.12
C HIS A 265 25.51 8.81 1.23
N ILE A 266 26.69 9.40 1.11
CA ILE A 266 27.78 8.90 0.27
C ILE A 266 28.94 8.48 1.18
N MET A 267 29.21 7.19 1.21
CA MET A 267 30.33 6.61 1.95
C MET A 267 31.47 6.30 1.00
N GLN A 268 32.66 6.79 1.32
CA GLN A 268 33.91 6.46 0.61
C GLN A 268 34.54 5.18 1.19
N GLU A 269 35.48 4.59 0.45
CA GLU A 269 36.16 3.36 0.87
C GLU A 269 36.94 3.52 2.19
N ASP A 270 37.44 4.73 2.48
CA ASP A 270 38.12 5.05 3.73
C ASP A 270 37.17 5.27 4.92
N GLY A 271 35.86 5.16 4.70
CA GLY A 271 34.81 5.39 5.70
C GLY A 271 34.34 6.83 5.80
N THR A 272 34.88 7.77 4.99
CA THR A 272 34.39 9.15 4.97
C THR A 272 32.93 9.17 4.51
N LEU A 273 32.06 9.71 5.37
CA LEU A 273 30.64 9.85 5.11
C LEU A 273 30.29 11.31 4.83
N THR A 274 29.58 11.56 3.74
CA THR A 274 29.00 12.86 3.40
C THR A 274 27.52 12.71 3.14
N HIS A 275 26.76 13.78 3.32
CA HIS A 275 25.32 13.83 3.05
C HIS A 275 25.01 14.96 2.09
N THR A 276 24.14 14.68 1.12
CA THR A 276 23.52 15.65 0.23
C THR A 276 22.06 15.25 0.03
N GLU A 277 21.23 16.21 -0.37
CA GLU A 277 19.81 15.99 -0.59
C GLU A 277 19.26 17.03 -1.57
N TYR A 278 18.09 16.71 -2.12
CA TYR A 278 17.29 17.68 -2.86
C TYR A 278 15.83 17.52 -2.47
N LEU A 279 15.18 18.64 -2.12
CA LEU A 279 13.76 18.73 -1.84
C LEU A 279 13.15 19.83 -2.71
N HIS A 280 12.20 19.46 -3.57
CA HIS A 280 11.49 20.44 -4.38
C HIS A 280 10.51 21.25 -3.51
N ASP A 281 10.68 22.56 -3.47
CA ASP A 281 9.94 23.47 -2.57
C ASP A 281 9.07 24.50 -3.30
N THR A 282 8.89 24.31 -4.61
CA THR A 282 8.09 25.18 -5.49
C THR A 282 7.00 24.38 -6.19
N ASN A 283 5.92 25.06 -6.56
CA ASN A 283 4.78 24.43 -7.23
C ASN A 283 5.05 24.26 -8.74
N THR A 284 6.04 23.45 -9.06
CA THR A 284 6.44 23.09 -10.43
C THR A 284 6.74 21.60 -10.54
N ASN A 285 6.87 21.07 -11.76
CA ASN A 285 7.21 19.66 -11.93
C ASN A 285 8.65 19.40 -11.42
N PRO A 286 8.85 18.54 -10.40
CA PRO A 286 10.16 18.31 -9.80
C PRO A 286 11.13 17.50 -10.68
N ALA A 287 10.63 16.80 -11.70
CA ALA A 287 11.37 15.74 -12.37
C ALA A 287 12.71 16.19 -12.96
N GLU A 288 12.75 17.30 -13.71
CA GLU A 288 13.99 17.83 -14.31
C GLU A 288 15.03 18.21 -13.25
N SER A 289 14.57 18.80 -12.14
CA SER A 289 15.46 19.16 -11.04
C SER A 289 15.99 17.93 -10.31
N ILE A 290 15.14 16.93 -10.06
CA ILE A 290 15.54 15.64 -9.47
C ILE A 290 16.61 14.98 -10.34
N ILE A 291 16.36 14.87 -11.64
CA ILE A 291 17.30 14.30 -12.61
C ILE A 291 18.63 15.05 -12.61
N THR A 292 18.57 16.38 -12.60
CA THR A 292 19.76 17.24 -12.64
C THR A 292 20.63 17.05 -11.40
N HIS A 293 20.04 17.08 -10.20
CA HIS A 293 20.80 16.94 -8.96
C HIS A 293 21.30 15.50 -8.76
N LEU A 294 20.50 14.48 -9.07
CA LEU A 294 20.97 13.08 -9.02
C LEU A 294 22.20 12.84 -9.91
N LYS A 295 22.24 13.43 -11.12
CA LYS A 295 23.40 13.34 -12.02
C LYS A 295 24.62 14.10 -11.51
N GLN A 296 24.44 15.12 -10.65
CA GLN A 296 25.53 15.85 -10.02
C GLN A 296 26.09 15.09 -8.83
N ASP A 297 25.22 14.45 -8.05
CA ASP A 297 25.57 13.83 -6.78
C ASP A 297 26.05 12.38 -6.93
N ILE A 298 25.52 11.63 -7.91
CA ILE A 298 25.87 10.22 -8.14
C ILE A 298 26.85 10.08 -9.30
N GLY A 299 28.02 9.51 -9.00
CA GLY A 299 29.05 9.22 -9.99
C GLY A 299 28.73 7.99 -10.86
N SER A 300 29.62 7.71 -11.83
CA SER A 300 29.47 6.61 -12.79
C SER A 300 29.96 5.24 -12.29
N THR A 301 30.33 5.12 -11.01
CA THR A 301 30.87 3.90 -10.38
C THR A 301 30.36 3.77 -8.95
N GLY A 302 30.52 2.60 -8.33
CA GLY A 302 30.07 2.33 -6.96
C GLY A 302 28.63 1.79 -6.90
N SER A 303 28.18 1.36 -5.74
CA SER A 303 26.86 0.74 -5.55
C SER A 303 25.82 1.75 -5.05
N ILE A 304 24.58 1.62 -5.55
CA ILE A 304 23.43 2.37 -5.03
C ILE A 304 22.71 1.50 -4.01
N ILE A 305 22.82 1.85 -2.73
CA ILE A 305 22.23 1.11 -1.63
C ILE A 305 20.87 1.69 -1.30
N VAL A 306 19.84 0.85 -1.33
CA VAL A 306 18.44 1.24 -1.06
C VAL A 306 17.81 0.24 -0.09
N TRP A 307 16.65 0.59 0.47
CA TRP A 307 15.85 -0.31 1.29
C TRP A 307 14.49 -0.52 0.63
N ASN A 308 14.33 -1.61 -0.14
CA ASN A 308 13.22 -1.91 -1.07
C ASN A 308 13.46 -1.51 -2.54
N LYS A 309 14.50 -2.08 -3.17
CA LYS A 309 14.92 -1.74 -4.55
C LYS A 309 13.82 -1.80 -5.61
N THR A 310 12.75 -2.55 -5.36
CA THR A 310 11.62 -2.64 -6.30
C THR A 310 11.00 -1.25 -6.51
N PHE A 311 10.93 -0.43 -5.44
CA PHE A 311 10.38 0.91 -5.52
C PHE A 311 11.30 1.84 -6.31
N GLU A 312 12.55 2.05 -5.88
CA GLU A 312 13.48 2.99 -6.52
C GLU A 312 13.73 2.59 -7.98
N CYS A 313 13.97 1.30 -8.25
CA CYS A 313 14.16 0.85 -9.63
C CYS A 313 12.91 1.03 -10.50
N SER A 314 11.71 0.97 -9.92
CA SER A 314 10.48 1.28 -10.66
C SER A 314 10.37 2.77 -11.01
N ARG A 315 10.78 3.66 -10.10
CA ARG A 315 10.86 5.12 -10.34
C ARG A 315 11.86 5.43 -11.44
N HIS A 316 13.04 4.81 -11.40
CA HIS A 316 14.06 4.97 -12.44
C HIS A 316 13.57 4.50 -13.82
N LYS A 317 12.89 3.34 -13.90
CA LYS A 317 12.32 2.84 -15.18
C LYS A 317 11.24 3.78 -15.73
N GLU A 318 10.41 4.32 -14.85
CA GLU A 318 9.37 5.28 -15.19
C GLU A 318 9.98 6.58 -15.72
N TYR A 319 10.98 7.13 -15.03
CA TYR A 319 11.70 8.33 -15.46
C TYR A 319 12.48 8.08 -16.76
N ALA A 320 13.09 6.91 -16.96
CA ALA A 320 13.75 6.56 -18.22
C ALA A 320 12.77 6.56 -19.41
N LYS A 321 11.51 6.15 -19.18
CA LYS A 321 10.45 6.16 -20.21
C LYS A 321 9.97 7.59 -20.50
N LEU A 322 9.77 8.40 -19.46
CA LEU A 322 9.25 9.77 -19.57
C LEU A 322 10.30 10.77 -20.09
N TYR A 323 11.58 10.54 -19.77
CA TYR A 323 12.70 11.40 -20.13
C TYR A 323 13.79 10.59 -20.87
N PRO A 324 13.55 10.18 -22.14
CA PRO A 324 14.43 9.25 -22.85
C PRO A 324 15.90 9.68 -22.98
N ALA A 325 16.17 11.00 -22.98
CA ALA A 325 17.54 11.53 -22.99
C ALA A 325 18.36 11.16 -21.72
N HIS A 326 17.69 10.70 -20.66
CA HIS A 326 18.28 10.29 -19.38
C HIS A 326 18.14 8.77 -19.14
N ALA A 327 17.64 8.01 -20.11
CA ALA A 327 17.38 6.58 -19.96
C ALA A 327 18.64 5.77 -19.58
N ASP A 328 19.79 6.05 -20.22
CA ASP A 328 21.04 5.35 -19.94
C ASP A 328 21.51 5.59 -18.49
N PHE A 329 21.32 6.80 -17.97
CA PHE A 329 21.65 7.13 -16.58
C PHE A 329 20.80 6.31 -15.60
N PHE A 330 19.49 6.25 -15.80
CA PHE A 330 18.60 5.46 -14.95
C PHE A 330 18.78 3.95 -15.10
N SER A 331 19.17 3.47 -16.28
CA SER A 331 19.57 2.08 -16.48
C SER A 331 20.83 1.77 -15.67
N ASP A 332 21.85 2.62 -15.74
CA ASP A 332 23.09 2.47 -14.96
C ASP A 332 22.82 2.46 -13.44
N LEU A 333 21.97 3.37 -12.94
CA LEU A 333 21.57 3.35 -11.52
C LEU A 333 20.96 2.00 -11.13
N ASN A 334 20.02 1.50 -11.93
CA ASN A 334 19.35 0.23 -11.67
C ASN A 334 20.32 -0.96 -11.68
N ASP A 335 21.26 -0.98 -12.61
CA ASP A 335 22.24 -2.06 -12.75
C ASP A 335 23.18 -2.12 -11.55
N ARG A 336 23.46 -0.97 -10.92
CA ARG A 336 24.30 -0.85 -9.70
C ARG A 336 23.51 -0.85 -8.39
N THR A 337 22.19 -1.02 -8.42
CA THR A 337 21.34 -0.95 -7.23
C THR A 337 21.36 -2.26 -6.42
N VAL A 338 21.69 -2.15 -5.15
CA VAL A 338 21.74 -3.21 -4.15
C VAL A 338 20.69 -2.93 -3.07
N ASP A 339 19.87 -3.93 -2.74
CA ASP A 339 18.86 -3.80 -1.68
C ASP A 339 19.43 -4.26 -0.35
N LEU A 340 19.70 -3.35 0.59
CA LEU A 340 20.22 -3.71 1.90
C LEU A 340 19.22 -4.56 2.71
N ALA A 341 17.92 -4.44 2.42
CA ALA A 341 16.90 -5.27 3.04
C ALA A 341 17.06 -6.76 2.67
N ASP A 342 17.80 -7.10 1.60
CA ASP A 342 18.07 -8.49 1.21
C ASP A 342 18.75 -9.30 2.31
N VAL A 343 19.52 -8.68 3.21
CA VAL A 343 20.11 -9.36 4.37
C VAL A 343 19.04 -10.00 5.25
N PHE A 344 17.90 -9.34 5.40
CA PHE A 344 16.78 -9.79 6.22
C PHE A 344 15.78 -10.59 5.39
N SER A 345 15.44 -10.14 4.18
CA SER A 345 14.46 -10.79 3.31
C SER A 345 14.95 -12.16 2.80
N LYS A 346 16.26 -12.31 2.55
CA LYS A 346 16.91 -13.58 2.18
C LYS A 346 17.36 -14.40 3.39
N ARG A 347 17.03 -13.94 4.60
CA ARG A 347 17.17 -14.67 5.87
C ARG A 347 18.61 -14.91 6.32
N TYR A 348 19.53 -14.02 5.98
CA TYR A 348 20.89 -14.08 6.51
C TYR A 348 20.94 -13.61 7.97
N TYR A 349 19.98 -12.77 8.37
CA TYR A 349 19.76 -12.36 9.74
C TYR A 349 18.32 -12.68 10.15
N LEU A 350 18.15 -13.53 11.16
CA LEU A 350 16.84 -13.91 11.70
C LEU A 350 16.79 -13.62 13.20
N ASP A 351 15.75 -12.88 13.62
CA ASP A 351 15.52 -12.50 15.01
C ASP A 351 14.02 -12.51 15.31
N LYS A 352 13.61 -13.16 16.40
CA LYS A 352 12.20 -13.24 16.80
C LYS A 352 11.57 -11.86 17.05
N ARG A 353 12.36 -10.86 17.46
CA ARG A 353 11.91 -9.48 17.74
C ARG A 353 11.38 -8.77 16.49
N LEU A 354 11.82 -9.22 15.31
CA LEU A 354 11.31 -8.74 14.03
C LEU A 354 9.90 -9.26 13.69
N LYS A 355 9.42 -10.32 14.37
CA LYS A 355 8.11 -10.95 14.14
C LYS A 355 7.86 -11.25 12.64
N GLY A 356 8.90 -11.72 11.94
CA GLY A 356 8.84 -12.03 10.50
C GLY A 356 8.78 -10.81 9.56
N LYS A 357 8.98 -9.59 10.06
CA LYS A 357 8.99 -8.34 9.28
C LYS A 357 10.41 -7.80 9.11
N PHE A 358 10.63 -6.97 8.11
CA PHE A 358 11.94 -6.36 7.84
C PHE A 358 11.83 -4.94 7.27
N SER A 359 10.79 -4.18 7.63
CA SER A 359 10.80 -2.75 7.30
C SER A 359 11.94 -2.06 8.06
N ILE A 360 12.52 -1.01 7.48
CA ILE A 360 13.64 -0.29 8.10
C ILE A 360 13.28 0.23 9.50
N LYS A 361 12.03 0.65 9.70
CA LYS A 361 11.48 1.10 11.00
C LYS A 361 11.40 0.00 12.07
N LYS A 362 11.47 -1.27 11.67
CA LYS A 362 11.55 -2.41 12.58
C LYS A 362 12.99 -2.86 12.80
N VAL A 363 13.82 -2.83 11.75
CA VAL A 363 15.22 -3.27 11.83
C VAL A 363 16.12 -2.22 12.49
N LEU A 364 15.97 -0.94 12.17
CA LEU A 364 16.80 0.13 12.71
C LEU A 364 16.81 0.15 14.25
N PRO A 365 15.68 0.27 14.96
CA PRO A 365 15.71 0.30 16.43
C PRO A 365 16.14 -1.03 17.06
N LEU A 366 16.14 -2.13 16.30
CA LEU A 366 16.64 -3.43 16.76
C LEU A 366 18.17 -3.47 16.79
N LEU A 367 18.81 -2.94 15.75
CA LEU A 367 20.25 -2.98 15.55
C LEU A 367 20.98 -1.74 16.10
N CYS A 368 20.31 -0.59 16.04
CA CYS A 368 20.79 0.74 16.41
C CYS A 368 19.72 1.41 17.31
N PRO A 369 19.56 0.95 18.58
CA PRO A 369 18.47 1.38 19.48
C PRO A 369 18.48 2.88 19.82
N GLU A 370 19.61 3.56 19.60
CA GLU A 370 19.77 5.00 19.74
C GLU A 370 19.12 5.81 18.61
N LEU A 371 18.80 5.18 17.47
CA LEU A 371 18.14 5.81 16.32
C LEU A 371 16.66 5.43 16.27
N SER A 372 15.80 6.44 16.07
CA SER A 372 14.35 6.26 16.09
C SER A 372 13.62 7.39 15.37
N TYR A 373 12.54 7.04 14.67
CA TYR A 373 11.64 7.99 14.00
C TYR A 373 10.67 8.67 14.97
N LYS A 374 10.54 8.19 16.22
CA LYS A 374 9.47 8.60 17.15
C LYS A 374 9.49 10.08 17.56
N THR A 375 10.63 10.75 17.41
CA THR A 375 10.81 12.15 17.80
C THR A 375 10.67 13.11 16.62
N LEU A 376 10.55 12.61 15.39
CA LEU A 376 10.44 13.43 14.19
C LEU A 376 9.05 14.02 14.02
N GLY A 377 8.97 15.20 13.39
CA GLY A 377 7.70 15.84 13.00
C GLY A 377 6.93 15.02 11.97
N ILE A 378 7.65 14.31 11.08
CA ILE A 378 7.11 13.34 10.12
C ILE A 378 7.67 11.96 10.48
N GLN A 379 6.79 10.97 10.58
CA GLN A 379 7.16 9.62 11.03
C GLN A 379 6.79 8.53 10.02
N GLU A 380 6.01 8.85 8.99
CA GLU A 380 5.49 7.91 7.99
C GLU A 380 5.42 8.54 6.60
N GLY A 381 5.79 7.79 5.57
CA GLY A 381 5.87 8.29 4.18
C GLY A 381 4.53 8.80 3.62
N ALA A 382 3.40 8.23 4.05
CA ALA A 382 2.08 8.75 3.66
C ALA A 382 1.81 10.15 4.23
N THR A 383 2.35 10.45 5.41
CA THR A 383 2.31 11.80 6.01
C THR A 383 3.29 12.72 5.27
N ALA A 384 4.50 12.25 4.94
CA ALA A 384 5.47 13.01 4.16
C ALA A 384 4.87 13.48 2.81
N SER A 385 4.35 12.52 2.04
CA SER A 385 3.68 12.75 0.76
C SER A 385 2.53 13.76 0.86
N ARG A 386 1.66 13.59 1.87
CA ARG A 386 0.51 14.46 2.08
C ARG A 386 0.93 15.88 2.46
N SER A 387 1.82 16.00 3.43
CA SER A 387 2.29 17.30 3.92
C SER A 387 2.99 18.08 2.82
N TRP A 388 3.81 17.43 1.98
CA TRP A 388 4.42 18.07 0.82
C TRP A 388 3.37 18.57 -0.17
N ARG A 389 2.39 17.73 -0.54
CA ARG A 389 1.31 18.13 -1.46
C ARG A 389 0.53 19.33 -0.91
N GLU A 390 0.09 19.27 0.33
CA GLU A 390 -0.69 20.35 0.96
C GLU A 390 0.10 21.67 1.03
N ALA A 391 1.41 21.61 1.31
CA ALA A 391 2.26 22.78 1.42
C ALA A 391 2.72 23.37 0.07
N ILE A 392 2.95 22.53 -0.93
CA ILE A 392 3.56 22.93 -2.21
C ILE A 392 2.54 22.98 -3.34
N VAL A 393 1.80 21.90 -3.55
CA VAL A 393 0.87 21.75 -4.68
C VAL A 393 -0.42 22.49 -4.39
N ASP A 394 -1.04 22.21 -3.24
CA ASP A 394 -2.33 22.78 -2.86
C ASP A 394 -2.16 24.20 -2.31
N GLY A 395 -1.00 24.50 -1.71
CA GLY A 395 -0.69 25.80 -1.12
C GLY A 395 -1.57 26.15 0.09
N THR A 396 -2.08 25.14 0.80
CA THR A 396 -3.07 25.29 1.88
C THR A 396 -2.46 25.35 3.28
N ARG A 397 -1.13 25.21 3.40
CA ARG A 397 -0.41 25.13 4.68
C ARG A 397 0.38 26.39 4.97
N GLU A 398 0.10 27.01 6.11
CA GLU A 398 0.85 28.18 6.60
C GLU A 398 2.22 27.79 7.20
N ASP A 399 2.35 26.54 7.66
CA ASP A 399 3.55 25.95 8.28
C ASP A 399 4.51 25.32 7.25
N LYS A 400 4.50 25.81 5.99
CA LYS A 400 5.30 25.29 4.88
C LYS A 400 6.78 25.09 5.23
N ASP A 401 7.43 26.07 5.85
CA ASP A 401 8.86 25.99 6.14
C ASP A 401 9.18 24.89 7.17
N GLN A 402 8.30 24.68 8.16
CA GLN A 402 8.45 23.59 9.13
C GLN A 402 8.25 22.24 8.46
N ILE A 403 7.23 22.10 7.60
CA ILE A 403 7.00 20.87 6.83
C ILE A 403 8.23 20.51 5.99
N LEU A 404 8.82 21.49 5.30
CA LEU A 404 10.02 21.27 4.50
C LEU A 404 11.24 20.92 5.36
N ALA A 405 11.34 21.42 6.60
CA ALA A 405 12.39 21.01 7.53
C ALA A 405 12.19 19.56 8.00
N ASP A 406 10.96 19.21 8.38
CA ASP A 406 10.61 17.87 8.85
C ASP A 406 10.79 16.80 7.76
N LEU A 407 10.52 17.16 6.49
CA LEU A 407 10.73 16.30 5.32
C LEU A 407 12.21 15.98 5.10
N ARG A 408 13.10 16.98 5.25
CA ARG A 408 14.56 16.79 5.15
C ARG A 408 15.07 15.89 6.27
N GLU A 409 14.62 16.12 7.51
CA GLU A 409 15.02 15.30 8.65
C GLU A 409 14.56 13.84 8.50
N TYR A 410 13.31 13.64 8.06
CA TYR A 410 12.75 12.30 7.84
C TYR A 410 13.49 11.51 6.76
N CYS A 411 13.61 12.05 5.55
CA CYS A 411 14.29 11.36 4.44
C CYS A 411 15.81 11.23 4.69
N GLY A 412 16.40 12.23 5.37
CA GLY A 412 17.76 12.16 5.90
C GLY A 412 17.97 10.96 6.81
N LEU A 413 17.06 10.72 7.76
CA LEU A 413 17.11 9.57 8.65
C LEU A 413 16.94 8.25 7.91
N ASP A 414 16.08 8.16 6.88
CA ASP A 414 15.89 6.92 6.11
C ASP A 414 17.21 6.46 5.46
N THR A 415 17.98 7.37 4.87
CA THR A 415 19.31 7.05 4.31
C THR A 415 20.38 6.81 5.37
N TYR A 416 20.39 7.60 6.45
CA TYR A 416 21.33 7.39 7.55
C TYR A 416 21.07 6.06 8.28
N ALA A 417 19.81 5.62 8.37
CA ALA A 417 19.44 4.34 8.93
C ALA A 417 20.08 3.18 8.16
N MET A 418 20.14 3.26 6.83
CA MET A 418 20.84 2.25 6.02
C MET A 418 22.34 2.24 6.28
N VAL A 419 22.97 3.42 6.44
CA VAL A 419 24.38 3.55 6.83
C VAL A 419 24.63 2.87 8.17
N ALA A 420 23.83 3.21 9.19
CA ALA A 420 23.98 2.66 10.54
C ALA A 420 23.78 1.13 10.56
N ILE A 421 22.79 0.62 9.82
CA ILE A 421 22.57 -0.83 9.67
C ILE A 421 23.74 -1.49 8.95
N TYR A 422 24.26 -0.90 7.87
CA TYR A 422 25.42 -1.40 7.14
C TYR A 422 26.66 -1.50 8.05
N GLU A 423 26.96 -0.44 8.82
CA GLU A 423 28.05 -0.45 9.79
C GLU A 423 27.83 -1.52 10.86
N LYS A 424 26.61 -1.65 11.37
CA LYS A 424 26.29 -2.67 12.37
C LYS A 424 26.49 -4.09 11.84
N LEU A 425 26.10 -4.34 10.59
CA LEU A 425 26.35 -5.61 9.93
C LEU A 425 27.85 -5.88 9.76
N LYS A 426 28.68 -4.87 9.47
CA LYS A 426 30.15 -5.02 9.44
C LYS A 426 30.73 -5.35 10.81
N GLU A 427 30.26 -4.70 11.87
CA GLU A 427 30.68 -5.01 13.25
C GLU A 427 30.37 -6.46 13.62
N LEU A 428 29.23 -7.00 13.18
CA LEU A 428 28.86 -8.41 13.43
C LEU A 428 29.79 -9.43 12.77
N LEU A 429 30.55 -9.01 11.73
CA LEU A 429 31.49 -9.86 11.01
C LEU A 429 32.91 -9.85 11.58
N GLN A 430 33.23 -8.88 12.45
CA GLN A 430 34.46 -8.84 13.25
C GLN A 430 34.38 -9.88 14.38
#